data_AF-A0A7K4FIF5-F1
#
_entry.id   AF-A0A7K4FIF5-F1
#
_cell.length_a   1.000
_cell.length_b   1.000
_cell.length_c   1.000
_cell.angle_alpha   90.00
_cell.angle_beta   90.00
_cell.angle_gamma   90.00
#
_symmetry.space_group_name_H-M   'P 1'
#
loop_
_entity.id
_entity.type
_entity.pdbx_description
1 polymer ?
#
loop_
_entity_poly.entity_id
_entity_poly.type
_entity_poly.pdbx_seq_one_letter_code
_entity_poly.pdbx_strand_id
1 'polypeptide(L)'
;MATVPTLSYSSSRAYLECPLRWKFLYVDRLTEAPRGYFSFGRTIHSVLEAIMRPLVVPGARRSGEAESQRTLDDWHPSTPATPGPVELSEEELLAIYDREWLTEGYTSPEEEARYRALGAEMLRGFYAQMRRDPPHPVAVEQHLEASWDGIPIHGYIDRIDRAPGGGLAVLDYKTSR
;
A
#
# COMPACT_ATOMS: atom_id res chain seq x y z
N MET A 1 28.73 11.02 -14.11
CA MET A 1 28.44 9.57 -14.18
C MET A 1 26.93 9.42 -14.24
N ALA A 2 26.40 8.63 -15.18
CA ALA A 2 24.97 8.36 -15.21
C ALA A 2 24.59 7.59 -13.94
N THR A 3 23.68 8.11 -13.13
CA THR A 3 23.16 7.43 -11.95
C THR A 3 22.42 6.17 -12.41
N VAL A 4 22.77 5.00 -11.84
CA VAL A 4 22.02 3.76 -12.09
C VAL A 4 20.57 3.99 -11.66
N PRO A 5 19.58 3.84 -12.56
CA PRO A 5 18.18 4.03 -12.19
C PRO A 5 17.75 3.00 -11.15
N THR A 6 17.05 3.46 -10.13
CA THR A 6 16.41 2.59 -9.15
C THR A 6 15.29 1.78 -9.79
N LEU A 7 15.26 0.48 -9.50
CA LEU A 7 14.15 -0.38 -9.86
C LEU A 7 13.05 -0.30 -8.81
N SER A 8 11.81 -0.37 -9.28
CA SER A 8 10.62 -0.60 -8.47
C SER A 8 9.71 -1.54 -9.25
N TYR A 9 8.67 -2.09 -8.62
CA TYR A 9 7.71 -2.91 -9.34
C TYR A 9 7.10 -2.13 -10.53
N SER A 10 6.65 -0.90 -10.29
CA SER A 10 6.09 -0.02 -11.33
C SER A 10 7.09 0.33 -12.43
N SER A 11 8.34 0.61 -12.07
CA SER A 11 9.43 0.89 -13.03
C SER A 11 9.72 -0.33 -13.91
N SER A 12 9.88 -1.50 -13.29
CA SER A 12 10.16 -2.75 -14.00
C SER A 12 9.02 -3.11 -14.94
N ARG A 13 7.76 -2.99 -14.48
CA ARG A 13 6.58 -3.22 -15.30
C ARG A 13 6.50 -2.24 -16.48
N ALA A 14 6.77 -0.96 -16.27
CA ALA A 14 6.77 0.03 -17.36
C ALA A 14 7.81 -0.32 -18.44
N TYR A 15 8.99 -0.83 -18.05
CA TYR A 15 10.01 -1.29 -19.01
C TYR A 15 9.54 -2.50 -19.81
N LEU A 16 8.97 -3.51 -19.11
CA LEU A 16 8.45 -4.72 -19.75
C LEU A 16 7.29 -4.42 -20.70
N GLU A 17 6.44 -3.43 -20.39
CA GLU A 17 5.35 -2.98 -21.26
C GLU A 17 5.87 -2.17 -22.46
N CYS A 18 6.74 -1.18 -22.24
CA CYS A 18 7.30 -0.32 -23.28
C CYS A 18 8.60 0.37 -22.80
N PRO A 19 9.77 -0.08 -23.29
CA PRO A 19 11.06 0.51 -22.90
C PRO A 19 11.18 2.01 -23.20
N LEU A 20 10.52 2.50 -24.26
CA LEU A 20 10.54 3.92 -24.60
C LEU A 20 9.75 4.76 -23.58
N ARG A 21 8.57 4.27 -23.15
CA ARG A 21 7.79 4.91 -22.08
C ARG A 21 8.60 4.93 -20.78
N TRP A 22 9.25 3.81 -20.44
CA TRP A 22 10.12 3.74 -19.27
C TRP A 22 11.25 4.77 -19.34
N LYS A 23 11.93 4.92 -20.49
CA LYS A 23 12.96 5.94 -20.68
C LYS A 23 12.39 7.34 -20.41
N PHE A 24 11.24 7.67 -20.98
CA PHE A 24 10.62 8.97 -20.77
C PHE A 24 10.30 9.26 -19.30
N LEU A 25 9.78 8.28 -18.55
CA LEU A 25 9.38 8.45 -17.15
C LEU A 25 10.58 8.43 -16.18
N TYR A 26 11.49 7.47 -16.33
CA TYR A 26 12.52 7.18 -15.32
C TYR A 26 13.91 7.69 -15.67
N VAL A 27 14.22 7.90 -16.95
CA VAL A 27 15.51 8.47 -17.40
C VAL A 27 15.37 9.95 -17.71
N ASP A 28 14.43 10.31 -18.60
CA ASP A 28 14.23 11.69 -19.03
C ASP A 28 13.38 12.50 -18.04
N ARG A 29 12.68 11.82 -17.12
CA ARG A 29 11.84 12.40 -16.06
C ARG A 29 10.79 13.38 -16.59
N LEU A 30 10.13 13.01 -17.69
CA LEU A 30 9.01 13.78 -18.22
C LEU A 30 7.83 13.72 -17.24
N THR A 31 7.34 14.89 -16.83
CA THR A 31 6.20 15.00 -15.93
C THR A 31 4.89 14.71 -16.65
N GLU A 32 4.11 13.77 -16.13
CA GLU A 32 2.74 13.55 -16.58
C GLU A 32 1.80 14.56 -15.89
N ALA A 33 0.80 15.07 -16.62
CA ALA A 33 -0.24 15.87 -16.01
C ALA A 33 -0.96 15.05 -14.93
N PRO A 34 -1.25 15.62 -13.75
CA PRO A 34 -1.96 14.91 -12.70
C PRO A 34 -3.33 14.47 -13.22
N ARG A 35 -3.71 13.24 -12.88
CA ARG A 35 -5.02 12.68 -13.24
C ARG A 35 -5.76 12.28 -11.97
N GLY A 36 -7.04 12.60 -11.91
CA GLY A 36 -7.85 12.42 -10.71
C GLY A 36 -7.86 10.99 -10.18
N TYR A 37 -7.73 9.98 -11.05
CA TYR A 37 -7.63 8.59 -10.61
C TYR A 37 -6.36 8.28 -9.79
N PHE A 38 -5.26 9.02 -9.96
CA PHE A 38 -4.07 8.87 -9.12
C PHE A 38 -4.31 9.43 -7.72
N SER A 39 -4.95 10.61 -7.63
CA SER A 39 -5.36 11.22 -6.36
C SER A 39 -6.39 10.35 -5.62
N PHE A 40 -7.33 9.78 -6.36
CA PHE A 40 -8.28 8.80 -5.87
C PHE A 40 -7.58 7.56 -5.29
N GLY A 41 -6.67 6.95 -6.06
CA GLY A 41 -5.89 5.79 -5.62
C GLY A 41 -5.13 6.07 -4.33
N ARG A 42 -4.38 7.18 -4.30
CA ARG A 42 -3.62 7.61 -3.10
C ARG A 42 -4.53 7.84 -1.89
N THR A 43 -5.67 8.48 -2.09
CA THR A 43 -6.66 8.69 -1.01
C THR A 43 -7.09 7.35 -0.41
N ILE A 44 -7.47 6.37 -1.24
CA ILE A 44 -7.88 5.05 -0.74
C ILE A 44 -6.75 4.36 0.01
N HIS A 45 -5.51 4.37 -0.51
CA HIS A 45 -4.37 3.76 0.19
C HIS A 45 -4.11 4.45 1.55
N SER A 46 -4.13 5.79 1.61
CA SER A 46 -3.96 6.52 2.87
C SER A 46 -5.03 6.15 3.91
N VAL A 47 -6.29 6.01 3.50
CA VAL A 47 -7.37 5.58 4.39
C VAL A 47 -7.15 4.15 4.88
N LEU A 48 -6.83 3.23 3.95
CA LEU A 48 -6.59 1.83 4.29
C LEU A 48 -5.39 1.67 5.22
N GLU A 49 -4.31 2.41 5.00
CA GLU A 49 -3.18 2.47 5.91
C GLU A 49 -3.62 2.94 7.30
N ALA A 50 -4.36 4.06 7.37
CA ALA A 50 -4.80 4.66 8.64
C ALA A 50 -5.66 3.71 9.48
N ILE A 51 -6.55 2.93 8.85
CA ILE A 51 -7.42 1.98 9.58
C ILE A 51 -6.73 0.65 9.88
N MET A 52 -5.76 0.22 9.07
CA MET A 52 -5.04 -1.04 9.28
C MET A 52 -3.89 -0.90 10.29
N ARG A 53 -3.22 0.25 10.32
CA ARG A 53 -2.05 0.51 11.17
C ARG A 53 -2.30 0.21 12.67
N PRO A 54 -3.44 0.57 13.28
CA PRO A 54 -3.76 0.19 14.66
C PRO A 54 -3.93 -1.31 14.89
N LEU A 55 -4.23 -2.08 13.83
CA LEU A 55 -4.44 -3.54 13.89
C LEU A 55 -3.14 -4.31 13.72
N VAL A 56 -2.05 -3.63 13.36
CA VAL A 56 -0.74 -4.26 13.19
C VAL A 56 -0.30 -4.82 14.52
N VAL A 57 -0.34 -6.14 14.65
CA VAL A 57 0.17 -6.83 15.83
C VAL A 57 1.68 -6.96 15.66
N PRO A 58 2.50 -6.25 16.46
CA PRO A 58 3.95 -6.36 16.35
C PRO A 58 4.37 -7.76 16.81
N GLY A 59 4.97 -8.56 15.93
CA GLY A 59 5.15 -10.00 16.23
C GLY A 59 6.24 -10.76 15.47
N ALA A 60 7.24 -10.12 14.88
CA ALA A 60 8.45 -10.81 14.40
C ALA A 60 9.70 -9.94 14.59
N ARG A 61 9.97 -9.54 15.83
CA ARG A 61 11.32 -9.13 16.23
C ARG A 61 11.89 -10.27 17.05
N ARG A 62 13.06 -10.81 16.66
CA ARG A 62 13.93 -11.38 17.69
C ARG A 62 14.28 -10.25 18.64
N SER A 63 14.23 -10.52 19.94
CA SER A 63 14.92 -9.71 20.92
C SER A 63 16.40 -9.61 20.53
N GLY A 64 16.87 -8.41 20.15
CA GLY A 64 18.29 -8.06 20.29
C GLY A 64 19.17 -7.88 19.06
N GLU A 65 18.69 -7.88 17.80
CA GLU A 65 19.59 -7.67 16.64
C GLU A 65 19.11 -6.58 15.67
N ALA A 66 20.10 -5.92 15.07
CA ALA A 66 20.05 -4.62 14.41
C ALA A 66 19.23 -4.56 13.11
N GLU A 67 19.12 -3.35 12.58
CA GLU A 67 18.37 -2.84 11.42
C GLU A 67 18.67 -3.50 10.04
N SER A 68 19.16 -4.74 9.99
CA SER A 68 19.34 -5.45 8.72
C SER A 68 18.01 -5.95 8.15
N GLN A 69 17.89 -5.85 6.84
CA GLN A 69 16.76 -6.28 6.04
C GLN A 69 16.37 -7.74 6.34
N ARG A 70 15.09 -7.97 6.66
CA ARG A 70 14.57 -9.30 7.03
C ARG A 70 14.53 -10.24 5.83
N THR A 71 14.91 -11.48 6.03
CA THR A 71 14.63 -12.57 5.09
C THR A 71 13.35 -13.30 5.50
N LEU A 72 12.77 -14.10 4.59
CA LEU A 72 11.63 -14.97 4.91
C LEU A 72 11.93 -15.93 6.07
N ASP A 73 13.20 -16.32 6.26
CA ASP A 73 13.66 -17.25 7.28
C ASP A 73 13.75 -16.63 8.70
N ASP A 74 13.74 -15.30 8.78
CA ASP A 74 13.72 -14.55 10.05
C ASP A 74 12.30 -14.48 10.65
N TRP A 75 11.30 -14.96 9.91
CA TRP A 75 9.92 -14.95 10.35
C TRP A 75 9.57 -16.20 11.16
N HIS A 76 9.88 -16.17 12.45
CA HIS A 76 9.46 -17.21 13.39
C HIS A 76 8.03 -16.94 13.86
N PRO A 77 7.16 -17.96 13.95
CA PRO A 77 5.80 -17.78 14.46
C PRO A 77 5.85 -17.47 15.96
N SER A 78 5.95 -16.19 16.30
CA SER A 78 5.50 -15.72 17.61
C SER A 78 4.01 -16.03 17.71
N THR A 79 3.58 -16.49 18.89
CA THR A 79 2.18 -16.74 19.22
C THR A 79 1.29 -15.63 18.66
N PRO A 80 0.21 -15.94 17.93
CA PRO A 80 -0.70 -14.92 17.47
C PRO A 80 -1.27 -14.21 18.69
N ALA A 81 -0.81 -12.98 18.95
CA ALA A 81 -1.62 -12.07 19.74
C ALA A 81 -2.84 -11.79 18.88
N THR A 82 -4.00 -12.25 19.34
CA THR A 82 -5.28 -11.89 18.74
C THR A 82 -5.32 -10.36 18.68
N PRO A 83 -5.42 -9.73 17.51
CA PRO A 83 -5.65 -8.30 17.45
C PRO A 83 -6.87 -8.00 18.32
N GLY A 84 -6.78 -6.94 19.13
CA GLY A 84 -7.95 -6.46 19.84
C GLY A 84 -9.09 -6.16 18.85
N PRO A 85 -10.36 -6.17 19.30
CA PRO A 85 -11.47 -5.82 18.44
C PRO A 85 -11.23 -4.46 17.79
N VAL A 86 -11.56 -4.37 16.50
CA VAL A 86 -11.55 -3.12 15.75
C VAL A 86 -12.71 -2.27 16.25
N GLU A 87 -12.47 -1.39 17.21
CA GLU A 87 -13.41 -0.37 17.66
C GLU A 87 -13.38 0.85 16.70
N LEU A 88 -13.53 0.61 15.39
CA LEU A 88 -13.68 1.68 14.38
C LEU A 88 -15.15 1.70 13.96
N SER A 89 -15.81 2.86 13.98
CA SER A 89 -17.15 3.02 13.42
C SER A 89 -17.13 3.36 11.93
N GLU A 90 -18.28 3.20 11.25
CA GLU A 90 -18.39 3.64 9.85
C GLU A 90 -18.25 5.17 9.75
N GLU A 91 -18.77 5.91 10.74
CA GLU A 91 -18.64 7.36 10.81
C GLU A 91 -17.17 7.79 10.90
N GLU A 92 -16.37 7.10 11.72
CA GLU A 92 -14.93 7.36 11.84
C GLU A 92 -14.17 7.03 10.56
N LEU A 93 -14.51 5.91 9.89
CA LEU A 93 -13.96 5.55 8.59
C LEU A 93 -14.20 6.66 7.55
N LEU A 94 -15.43 7.15 7.46
CA LEU A 94 -15.80 8.21 6.51
C LEU A 94 -15.17 9.55 6.88
N ALA A 95 -15.00 9.85 8.18
CA ALA A 95 -14.28 11.04 8.62
C ALA A 95 -12.79 10.99 8.27
N ILE A 96 -12.15 9.82 8.35
CA ILE A 96 -10.78 9.61 7.86
C ILE A 96 -10.74 9.83 6.35
N TYR A 97 -11.68 9.23 5.60
CA TYR A 97 -11.76 9.39 4.15
C TYR A 97 -11.90 10.85 3.71
N ASP A 98 -12.75 11.62 4.39
CA ASP A 98 -12.91 13.05 4.11
C ASP A 98 -11.63 13.87 4.37
N ARG A 99 -10.85 13.51 5.40
CA ARG A 99 -9.59 14.17 5.73
C ARG A 99 -8.47 13.83 4.74
N GLU A 100 -8.41 12.59 4.27
CA GLU A 100 -7.38 12.12 3.34
C GLU A 100 -7.69 12.46 1.87
N TRP A 101 -8.87 13.04 1.57
CA TRP A 101 -9.31 13.31 0.20
C TRP A 101 -8.41 14.31 -0.52
N LEU A 102 -7.79 13.85 -1.60
CA LEU A 102 -6.97 14.67 -2.50
C LEU A 102 -7.78 15.16 -3.69
N THR A 103 -7.79 16.47 -3.93
CA THR A 103 -8.61 17.10 -4.99
C THR A 103 -7.86 17.29 -6.32
N GLU A 104 -6.55 17.00 -6.38
CA GLU A 104 -5.77 17.33 -7.57
C GLU A 104 -6.08 16.41 -8.77
N GLY A 105 -6.08 16.97 -9.98
CA GLY A 105 -6.12 16.21 -11.23
C GLY A 105 -7.51 15.78 -11.72
N TYR A 106 -8.58 16.06 -10.98
CA TYR A 106 -9.94 15.93 -11.51
C TYR A 106 -10.22 17.01 -12.55
N THR A 107 -10.91 16.64 -13.62
CA THR A 107 -11.23 17.50 -14.77
C THR A 107 -12.49 18.33 -14.55
N SER A 108 -13.36 17.92 -13.63
CA SER A 108 -14.54 18.69 -13.22
C SER A 108 -14.99 18.34 -11.80
N PRO A 109 -15.78 19.22 -11.15
CA PRO A 109 -16.40 18.92 -9.85
C PRO A 109 -17.30 17.70 -9.88
N GLU A 110 -17.97 17.43 -11.01
CA GLU A 110 -18.82 16.25 -11.19
C GLU A 110 -18.00 14.97 -11.24
N GLU A 111 -16.82 14.99 -11.89
CA GLU A 111 -15.90 13.86 -11.88
C GLU A 111 -15.40 13.58 -10.46
N GLU A 112 -14.96 14.63 -9.75
CA GLU A 112 -14.51 14.53 -8.37
C GLU A 112 -15.60 13.93 -7.46
N ALA A 113 -16.83 14.46 -7.55
CA ALA A 113 -17.97 13.96 -6.79
C ALA A 113 -18.27 12.48 -7.08
N ARG A 114 -18.12 12.04 -8.33
CA ARG A 114 -18.29 10.63 -8.71
C ARG A 114 -17.23 9.74 -8.09
N TYR A 115 -15.96 10.12 -8.13
CA TYR A 115 -14.90 9.36 -7.45
C TYR A 115 -15.09 9.36 -5.94
N ARG A 116 -15.54 10.48 -5.37
CA ARG A 116 -15.78 10.58 -3.93
C ARG A 116 -16.87 9.61 -3.48
N ALA A 117 -17.98 9.54 -4.23
CA ALA A 117 -19.04 8.56 -4.01
C ALA A 117 -18.56 7.11 -4.18
N LEU A 118 -17.78 6.83 -5.23
CA LEU A 118 -17.22 5.51 -5.50
C LEU A 118 -16.30 5.04 -4.36
N GLY A 119 -15.40 5.90 -3.88
CA GLY A 119 -14.50 5.54 -2.78
C GLY A 119 -15.24 5.26 -1.48
N ALA A 120 -16.29 6.02 -1.18
CA ALA A 120 -17.14 5.74 -0.02
C ALA A 120 -17.85 4.38 -0.13
N GLU A 121 -18.33 4.00 -1.33
CA GLU A 121 -18.89 2.68 -1.58
C GLU A 121 -17.84 1.57 -1.38
N MET A 122 -16.65 1.73 -1.96
CA MET A 122 -15.55 0.77 -1.85
C MET A 122 -15.10 0.57 -0.41
N LEU A 123 -14.93 1.66 0.34
CA LEU A 123 -14.50 1.62 1.73
C LEU A 123 -15.55 0.98 2.64
N ARG A 124 -16.85 1.24 2.42
CA ARG A 124 -17.92 0.52 3.13
C ARG A 124 -17.91 -0.98 2.85
N GLY A 125 -17.73 -1.37 1.58
CA GLY A 125 -17.62 -2.78 1.20
C GLY A 125 -16.43 -3.46 1.87
N PHE A 126 -15.26 -2.80 1.83
CA PHE A 126 -14.05 -3.27 2.49
C PHE A 126 -14.24 -3.38 4.01
N TYR A 127 -14.82 -2.36 4.64
CA TYR A 127 -15.09 -2.33 6.08
C TYR A 127 -16.06 -3.43 6.51
N ALA A 128 -17.13 -3.69 5.75
CA ALA A 128 -18.04 -4.80 6.01
C ALA A 128 -17.33 -6.16 5.90
N GLN A 129 -16.46 -6.35 4.90
CA GLN A 129 -15.65 -7.56 4.77
C GLN A 129 -14.68 -7.72 5.95
N MET A 130 -13.98 -6.65 6.32
CA MET A 130 -13.05 -6.61 7.44
C MET A 130 -13.72 -6.98 8.77
N ARG A 131 -14.96 -6.52 9.01
CA ARG A 131 -15.72 -6.91 10.22
C ARG A 131 -16.15 -8.37 10.23
N ARG A 132 -16.39 -8.96 9.06
CA ARG A 132 -16.76 -10.37 8.92
C ARG A 132 -15.55 -11.29 9.07
N ASP A 133 -14.41 -10.88 8.52
CA ASP A 133 -13.14 -11.60 8.52
C ASP A 133 -12.01 -10.65 8.92
N PRO A 134 -11.76 -10.48 10.23
CA PRO A 134 -10.78 -9.52 10.73
C PRO A 134 -9.36 -9.83 10.22
N PRO A 135 -8.66 -8.85 9.65
CA PRO A 135 -7.30 -9.07 9.15
C PRO A 135 -6.32 -9.22 10.31
N HIS A 136 -5.21 -9.90 10.03
CA HIS A 136 -4.09 -10.05 10.96
C HIS A 136 -2.81 -9.44 10.37
N PRO A 137 -2.78 -8.10 10.19
CA PRO A 137 -1.65 -7.45 9.56
C PRO A 137 -0.44 -7.48 10.47
N VAL A 138 0.72 -7.69 9.85
CA VAL A 138 2.03 -7.67 10.51
C VAL A 138 2.87 -6.49 10.05
N ALA A 139 2.53 -5.92 8.90
CA ALA A 139 3.05 -4.66 8.41
C ALA A 139 2.05 -4.03 7.43
N VAL A 140 2.05 -2.70 7.35
CA VAL A 140 1.30 -1.90 6.38
C VAL A 140 2.22 -0.80 5.85
N GLU A 141 2.07 -0.45 4.58
CA GLU A 141 2.95 0.49 3.86
C GLU A 141 4.44 0.22 4.16
N GLN A 142 4.83 -1.06 4.10
CA GLN A 142 6.16 -1.50 4.47
C GLN A 142 7.14 -1.07 3.38
N HIS A 143 8.08 -0.18 3.74
CA HIS A 143 9.16 0.19 2.85
C HIS A 143 10.03 -1.03 2.54
N LEU A 144 10.25 -1.25 1.26
CA LEU A 144 11.17 -2.24 0.70
C LEU A 144 12.38 -1.51 0.14
N GLU A 145 13.54 -1.82 0.69
CA GLU A 145 14.84 -1.45 0.12
C GLU A 145 15.60 -2.75 -0.12
N ALA A 146 16.13 -2.97 -1.32
CA ALA A 146 16.94 -4.13 -1.65
C ALA A 146 17.94 -3.77 -2.77
N SER A 147 18.77 -4.72 -3.19
CA SER A 147 19.57 -4.59 -4.41
C SER A 147 19.64 -5.90 -5.17
N TRP A 148 19.71 -5.82 -6.50
CA TRP A 148 19.89 -6.96 -7.38
C TRP A 148 20.95 -6.61 -8.43
N ASP A 149 22.03 -7.39 -8.49
CA ASP A 149 23.20 -7.13 -9.35
C ASP A 149 23.73 -5.69 -9.26
N GLY A 150 23.75 -5.12 -8.05
CA GLY A 150 24.20 -3.75 -7.79
C GLY A 150 23.19 -2.66 -8.19
N ILE A 151 22.00 -3.03 -8.68
CA ILE A 151 20.91 -2.10 -8.97
C ILE A 151 20.01 -1.98 -7.73
N PRO A 152 19.80 -0.78 -7.17
CA PRO A 152 18.92 -0.60 -6.03
C PRO A 152 17.47 -0.87 -6.41
N ILE A 153 16.74 -1.55 -5.54
CA ILE A 153 15.30 -1.81 -5.63
C ILE A 153 14.61 -1.09 -4.48
N HIS A 154 13.64 -0.24 -4.80
CA HIS A 154 12.81 0.46 -3.81
C HIS A 154 11.33 0.24 -4.10
N GLY A 155 10.52 0.18 -3.06
CA GLY A 155 9.08 0.07 -3.18
C GLY A 155 8.37 0.08 -1.84
N TYR A 156 7.05 -0.03 -1.89
CA TYR A 156 6.19 -0.17 -0.72
C TYR A 156 5.30 -1.39 -0.92
N ILE A 157 5.05 -2.10 0.18
CA ILE A 157 4.09 -3.19 0.24
C ILE A 157 2.90 -2.71 1.06
N ASP A 158 1.72 -2.63 0.44
CA ASP A 158 0.53 -2.04 1.08
C ASP A 158 0.15 -2.75 2.38
N ARG A 159 0.06 -4.09 2.36
CA ARG A 159 -0.22 -4.90 3.55
C ARG A 159 0.47 -6.26 3.50
N ILE A 160 0.99 -6.67 4.65
CA ILE A 160 1.48 -8.03 4.88
C ILE A 160 0.66 -8.63 6.01
N ASP A 161 0.03 -9.77 5.78
CA ASP A 161 -0.73 -10.53 6.78
C ASP A 161 -0.04 -11.84 7.15
N ARG A 162 -0.35 -12.39 8.33
CA ARG A 162 -0.05 -13.81 8.61
C ARG A 162 -1.00 -14.70 7.84
N ALA A 163 -0.45 -15.65 7.10
CA ALA A 163 -1.21 -16.73 6.51
C ALA A 163 -1.40 -17.89 7.53
N PRO A 164 -2.46 -18.71 7.37
CA PRO A 164 -2.57 -19.97 8.10
C PRO A 164 -1.30 -20.83 7.95
N GLY A 165 -0.89 -21.51 9.02
CA GLY A 165 0.33 -22.33 9.00
C GLY A 165 1.65 -21.55 9.18
N GLY A 166 1.59 -20.24 9.47
CA GLY A 166 2.76 -19.44 9.87
C GLY A 166 3.47 -18.71 8.72
N GLY A 167 2.97 -18.85 7.49
CA GLY A 167 3.48 -18.11 6.33
C GLY A 167 3.09 -16.62 6.33
N LEU A 168 3.55 -15.90 5.31
CA LEU A 168 3.19 -14.50 5.05
C LEU A 168 2.39 -14.39 3.75
N ALA A 169 1.38 -13.52 3.76
CA ALA A 169 0.64 -13.11 2.58
C ALA A 169 0.95 -11.64 2.28
N VAL A 170 1.34 -11.34 1.04
CA VAL A 170 1.52 -9.98 0.54
C VAL A 170 0.25 -9.57 -0.18
N LEU A 171 -0.31 -8.42 0.21
CA LEU A 171 -1.51 -7.86 -0.39
C LEU A 171 -1.20 -6.49 -0.97
N ASP A 172 -1.77 -6.24 -2.15
CA ASP A 172 -1.60 -5.04 -2.96
C ASP A 172 -3.00 -4.55 -3.33
N TYR A 173 -3.42 -3.42 -2.78
CA TYR A 173 -4.73 -2.85 -2.99
C TYR A 173 -4.83 -2.27 -4.40
N LYS A 174 -6.04 -2.39 -4.97
CA LYS A 174 -6.34 -1.89 -6.31
C LYS A 174 -7.66 -1.14 -6.28
N THR A 175 -7.65 0.02 -6.90
CA THR A 175 -8.81 0.90 -7.04
C THR A 175 -9.43 0.87 -8.44
N SER A 176 -8.86 0.06 -9.35
CA SER A 176 -9.44 -0.25 -10.65
C SER A 176 -10.45 -1.39 -10.54
N ARG A 177 -11.48 -1.36 -11.40
CA ARG A 177 -12.36 -2.53 -11.63
C ARG A 177 -11.67 -3.63 -12.41
#